data_AF-A0A528CF33-F1
#
_entry.id   AF-A0A528CF33-F1
#
_cell.length_a   1.000
_cell.length_b   1.000
_cell.length_c   1.000
_cell.angle_alpha   90.00
_cell.angle_beta   90.00
_cell.angle_gamma   90.00
#
_symmetry.space_group_name_H-M   'P 1'
#
loop_
_entity.id
_entity.type
_entity.pdbx_description
1 polymer ?
#
loop_
_entity_poly.entity_id
_entity_poly.type
_entity_poly.pdbx_seq_one_letter_code
_entity_poly.pdbx_strand_id
1 'polypeptide(L)' 'IMLTVTREKCLLGRGRHFAPGMYSALAGFIEPGETIEAAVRRETLEEAGIRLGRVVYHASQPWPFPYSLMIG' A
#
# COMPACT_ATOMS: atom_id res chain seq x y z
N ILE A 1 2.33 -2.11 -2.47
CA ILE A 1 1.62 -0.82 -2.62
C ILE A 1 0.14 -1.13 -2.72
N MET A 2 -0.74 -0.32 -2.15
CA MET A 2 -2.17 -0.65 -2.10
C MET A 2 -3.05 0.60 -2.15
N LEU A 3 -4.04 0.60 -3.04
CA LEU A 3 -5.07 1.63 -3.08
C LEU A 3 -6.34 1.11 -2.38
N THR A 4 -6.55 1.57 -1.15
CA THR A 4 -7.79 1.27 -0.42
C THR A 4 -8.91 2.14 -0.98
N VAL A 5 -10.00 1.53 -1.41
CA VAL A 5 -11.12 2.21 -2.08
C VAL A 5 -12.47 1.85 -1.46
N THR A 6 -13.37 2.82 -1.49
CA THR A 6 -14.83 2.61 -1.48
C THR A 6 -15.36 2.92 -2.88
N ARG A 7 -16.68 2.90 -3.06
CA ARG A 7 -17.31 3.25 -4.35
C ARG A 7 -17.01 4.68 -4.80
N GLU A 8 -16.75 5.58 -3.86
CA GLU A 8 -16.67 7.02 -4.13
C GLU A 8 -15.34 7.65 -3.70
N LYS A 9 -14.58 6.98 -2.83
CA LYS A 9 -13.40 7.55 -2.19
C LYS A 9 -12.24 6.57 -2.20
N CYS A 10 -11.03 7.09 -2.13
CA CYS A 10 -9.84 6.30 -1.86
C CYS A 10 -9.06 6.89 -0.68
N LEU A 11 -8.26 6.05 -0.05
CA LEU A 11 -7.30 6.47 0.97
C LEU A 11 -5.99 6.83 0.29
N LEU A 12 -5.46 8.00 0.64
CA LEU A 12 -4.10 8.41 0.30
C LEU A 12 -3.38 8.86 1.57
N GLY A 13 -2.11 8.49 1.68
CA GLY A 13 -1.20 8.91 2.73
C GLY A 13 -0.13 9.88 2.22
N ARG A 14 0.63 10.46 3.15
CA ARG A 14 1.73 11.37 2.83
C ARG A 14 2.89 11.13 3.80
N GLY A 15 4.06 10.83 3.25
CA GLY A 15 5.32 10.80 3.99
C GLY A 15 5.92 12.19 4.21
N ARG A 16 6.74 12.36 5.25
CA ARG A 16 7.42 13.64 5.56
C ARG A 16 8.32 14.15 4.43
N HIS A 17 8.87 13.25 3.61
CA HIS A 17 9.78 13.56 2.51
C HIS A 17 9.07 13.95 1.20
N PHE A 18 7.74 13.89 1.15
CA PHE A 18 6.97 14.24 -0.05
C PHE A 18 6.92 15.76 -0.28
N ALA A 19 7.03 16.19 -1.53
CA ALA A 19 6.81 17.59 -1.92
C ALA A 19 5.43 18.09 -1.45
N PRO A 20 5.25 19.37 -1.07
CA PRO A 20 3.97 19.90 -0.58
C PRO A 20 2.81 19.58 -1.53
N GLY A 21 1.67 19.17 -0.96
CA GLY A 21 0.47 18.80 -1.74
C GLY A 21 0.49 17.39 -2.36
N MET A 22 1.62 16.68 -2.32
CA MET A 22 1.71 15.31 -2.82
C MET A 22 1.19 14.28 -1.80
N TYR A 23 0.38 13.35 -2.30
CA TYR A 23 -0.17 12.19 -1.61
C TYR A 23 -0.02 10.95 -2.49
N SER A 24 0.04 9.78 -1.87
CA SER A 24 0.18 8.50 -2.57
C SER A 24 -0.67 7.42 -1.91
N ALA A 25 -0.93 6.34 -2.65
CA ALA A 25 -1.31 5.06 -2.06
C ALA A 25 -0.27 4.64 -1.00
N LEU A 26 -0.73 3.89 0.00
CA LEU A 26 0.15 3.33 1.03
C LEU A 26 1.02 2.24 0.41
N ALA A 27 2.16 1.96 1.02
CA ALA A 27 3.05 0.88 0.60
C ALA A 27 3.95 0.44 1.74
N GLY A 28 4.10 -0.87 1.87
CA GLY A 28 5.01 -1.49 2.84
C GLY A 28 5.66 -2.75 2.29
N PHE A 29 6.61 -3.27 3.04
CA PHE A 29 7.27 -4.54 2.74
C PHE A 29 6.40 -5.70 3.22
N ILE A 30 6.52 -6.84 2.51
CA ILE A 30 5.94 -8.11 2.93
C ILE A 30 6.88 -8.72 3.99
N GLU A 31 6.34 -9.16 5.12
CA GLU A 31 7.11 -9.83 6.17
C GLU A 31 7.24 -11.35 5.93
N PRO A 32 8.24 -12.01 6.52
CA PRO A 32 8.41 -13.46 6.41
C PRO A 32 7.16 -14.23 6.85
N GLY A 33 6.65 -15.08 5.96
CA GLY A 33 5.47 -15.91 6.22
C GLY A 33 4.13 -15.23 5.89
N GLU A 34 4.14 -13.97 5.45
CA GLU A 34 2.94 -13.30 4.99
C GLU A 34 2.58 -13.67 3.54
N THR A 35 1.28 -13.79 3.28
CA THR A 35 0.78 -13.64 1.91
C THR A 35 0.76 -12.16 1.52
N ILE A 36 0.66 -11.85 0.23
CA ILE A 36 0.50 -10.47 -0.25
C ILE A 36 -0.70 -9.79 0.43
N GLU A 37 -1.82 -10.51 0.55
CA GLU A 37 -3.05 -9.98 1.14
C GLU A 37 -2.95 -9.81 2.65
N ALA A 38 -2.13 -10.61 3.34
CA ALA A 38 -1.85 -10.42 4.76
C ALA A 38 -1.05 -9.12 4.98
N ALA A 39 0.03 -8.93 4.22
CA ALA A 39 0.84 -7.72 4.25
C ALA A 39 0.00 -6.46 3.94
N VAL A 40 -0.87 -6.53 2.93
CA VAL A 40 -1.78 -5.40 2.60
C VAL A 40 -2.68 -5.03 3.78
N ARG A 41 -3.23 -6.02 4.49
CA ARG A 41 -4.10 -5.80 5.65
C ARG A 41 -3.32 -5.27 6.86
N ARG A 42 -2.14 -5.82 7.15
CA ARG A 42 -1.28 -5.38 8.24
C ARG A 42 -0.86 -3.94 8.03
N GLU A 43 -0.24 -3.62 6.89
CA GLU A 43 0.31 -2.29 6.62
C GLU A 43 -0.79 -1.21 6.67
N THR A 44 -1.96 -1.49 6.10
CA THR A 44 -3.08 -0.53 6.12
C THR A 44 -3.62 -0.30 7.53
N LEU A 45 -3.63 -1.35 8.37
CA LEU A 45 -4.04 -1.22 9.76
C LEU A 45 -3.01 -0.42 10.57
N GLU A 46 -1.72 -0.65 10.35
CA GLU A 46 -0.63 0.03 11.05
C GLU A 46 -0.55 1.52 10.70
N GLU A 47 -0.60 1.86 9.41
CA GLU A 47 -0.41 3.24 8.98
C GLU A 47 -1.69 4.10 9.08
N ALA A 48 -2.87 3.49 8.92
CA ALA A 48 -4.14 4.23 8.84
C ALA A 48 -5.20 3.80 9.85
N GLY A 49 -4.98 2.73 10.62
CA GLY A 49 -5.97 2.21 11.56
C GLY A 49 -7.20 1.58 10.89
N ILE A 50 -7.14 1.27 9.59
CA ILE A 50 -8.28 0.78 8.81
C ILE A 50 -8.17 -0.72 8.57
N ARG A 51 -9.25 -1.45 8.88
CA ARG A 51 -9.37 -2.88 8.57
C ARG A 51 -9.90 -3.08 7.15
N LEU A 52 -9.21 -3.90 6.36
CA LEU A 52 -9.59 -4.21 4.99
C LEU A 52 -10.30 -5.56 4.85
N GLY A 53 -11.23 -5.62 3.91
CA GLY A 53 -11.91 -6.84 3.49
C GLY A 53 -11.18 -7.52 2.33
N ARG A 54 -11.80 -7.50 1.14
CA ARG A 54 -11.27 -8.11 -0.08
C ARG A 54 -10.02 -7.37 -0.58
N VAL A 55 -9.00 -8.14 -0.99
CA VAL A 55 -7.80 -7.66 -1.67
C VAL A 55 -7.79 -8.25 -3.08
N VAL A 56 -7.44 -7.46 -4.08
CA VAL A 56 -7.41 -7.87 -5.49
C VAL A 56 -6.12 -7.35 -6.09
N TYR A 57 -5.32 -8.25 -6.67
CA TYR A 57 -4.13 -7.89 -7.44
C TYR A 57 -4.54 -7.22 -8.76
N HIS A 58 -3.85 -6.13 -9.11
CA HIS A 58 -4.01 -5.43 -10.37
C HIS A 58 -2.79 -5.58 -11.28
N ALA A 59 -1.59 -5.25 -10.78
CA ALA A 59 -0.38 -5.24 -11.57
C ALA A 59 0.88 -5.27 -10.69
N SER A 60 2.03 -5.55 -11.29
CA SER A 60 3.33 -5.46 -10.63
C SER A 60 4.30 -4.61 -11.43
N GLN A 61 5.19 -3.92 -10.73
CA GLN A 61 6.20 -3.04 -11.32
C GLN A 61 7.54 -3.18 -10.56
N PRO A 62 8.66 -3.43 -11.25
CA PRO A 62 9.98 -3.30 -10.64
C PRO A 62 10.24 -1.86 -10.19
N TRP A 63 10.78 -1.68 -9.00
CA TRP A 63 11.14 -0.38 -8.44
C TRP A 63 12.62 -0.36 -8.02
N PRO A 64 13.51 0.17 -8.86
CA PRO A 64 14.97 0.04 -8.71
C PRO A 64 15.57 1.07 -7.73
N PHE A 65 14.89 1.31 -6.59
CA PHE A 65 15.34 2.24 -5.55
C PHE A 65 15.14 1.63 -4.15
N PRO A 66 16.02 0.72 -3.69
CA PRO A 66 17.17 0.18 -4.40
C PRO A 66 16.87 -1.08 -5.24
N TYR A 67 15.94 -1.94 -4.84
CA TYR A 67 15.64 -3.20 -5.56
C TYR A 67 14.32 -3.86 -5.09
N SER A 68 13.20 -3.15 -5.17
CA SER A 68 11.89 -3.66 -4.75
C SER A 68 11.05 -4.14 -5.93
N LEU A 69 10.18 -5.13 -5.70
CA LEU A 69 9.07 -5.44 -6.60
C LEU A 69 7.78 -4.87 -6.00
N MET A 70 7.18 -3.90 -6.69
CA MET A 70 5.90 -3.33 -6.28
C MET A 70 4.79 -4.25 -6.77
N ILE A 71 3.96 -4.71 -5.83
CA ILE A 71 2.76 -5.48 -6.11
C ILE A 71 1.59 -4.56 -5.75
N GLY A 72 0.74 -4.26 -6.73
CA GLY A 72 -0.41 -3.37 -6.63
C GLY A 72 -1.71 -4.07 -6.98
#